data_AF-M6G6Q1-F1
#
_entry.id   AF-M6G6Q1-F1
#
_cell.length_a   1.000
_cell.length_b   1.000
_cell.length_c   1.000
_cell.angle_alpha   90.00
_cell.angle_beta   90.00
_cell.angle_gamma   90.00
#
_symmetry.space_group_name_H-M   'P 1'
#
loop_
_entity.id
_entity.type
_entity.pdbx_description
1 polymer ?
#
loop_
_entity_poly.entity_id
_entity_poly.type
_entity_poly.pdbx_seq_one_letter_code
_entity_poly.pdbx_strand_id
1 'polypeptide(L)'
;MTEDKTFLFCSRLKEGGMLDRWKDKNDKSVRWEELPNLYSDLQDLDLIIRSLISEKLSLGIREIIFCLSAKQALSLKKSRDFLKLIKDLKRAGFTISSADKDKILSTNVESSSKFFRYLENRSRNVNCLVWTEDLALSQIESKYYDFLNHFHGYKFESFRPSRFTIRVKLLSIVSAIITLSMGLMITMATYFFRKYSEILIQEYNLSLARMTGIQLSGQLKETTRKIQDFRSEDSEKFFRTNSNAVAYVRFKNKTVNSALEIDSLFWNSKFLKSNSVVPDPTNLKNVLEKSFSRLSGTLEVLNVSTEFGFPAVAVLLPVGVEISGLVFSASEFLGSFLSVRQTDFFQMIVVDSSGNLIAHSNDKEAVSGKDYKKHPLVENMLRSPSDNGSQRFDFEGREVLGSYQQLEVGGLGIISTLDADIAFEAVYKIRRQNFWIMISVLSVAFFVVFVFSRTLTIPIIQLLSATKKVEQGNYAVDIRATTHDEVGVLTNSFLRMARGLEEREKLKIHSESL
;
A
#
# COMPACT_ATOMS: atom_id res chain seq x y z
N MET A 1 -7.11 -46.35 93.64
CA MET A 1 -8.18 -46.85 92.77
C MET A 1 -8.85 -45.62 92.18
N THR A 2 -8.30 -45.10 91.08
CA THR A 2 -8.59 -45.48 89.66
C THR A 2 -9.91 -44.84 89.23
N GLU A 3 -9.81 -43.82 88.37
CA GLU A 3 -10.20 -43.86 86.94
C GLU A 3 -11.73 -43.70 86.81
N ASP A 4 -12.29 -42.67 86.18
CA ASP A 4 -12.10 -42.27 84.80
C ASP A 4 -12.34 -40.76 84.62
N LYS A 5 -11.35 -40.05 84.07
CA LYS A 5 -11.52 -38.72 83.47
C LYS A 5 -11.38 -38.89 81.97
N THR A 6 -12.47 -39.27 81.32
CA THR A 6 -12.54 -39.40 79.87
C THR A 6 -13.07 -38.11 79.27
N PHE A 7 -12.15 -37.34 78.69
CA PHE A 7 -12.32 -36.46 77.53
C PHE A 7 -13.62 -35.65 77.43
N LEU A 8 -13.68 -34.55 78.19
CA LEU A 8 -14.50 -33.39 77.86
C LEU A 8 -13.59 -32.29 77.29
N PHE A 9 -13.39 -32.28 75.97
CA PHE A 9 -12.81 -31.13 75.29
C PHE A 9 -13.48 -30.89 73.92
N CYS A 10 -14.80 -30.73 73.96
CA CYS A 10 -15.54 -29.97 72.96
C CYS A 10 -16.09 -28.72 73.65
N SER A 11 -15.59 -27.55 73.24
CA SER A 11 -16.25 -26.23 73.22
C SER A 11 -15.31 -25.08 73.57
N ARG A 12 -14.43 -24.72 72.64
CA ARG A 12 -14.23 -23.30 72.30
C ARG A 12 -14.15 -23.18 70.78
N LEU A 13 -15.32 -23.25 70.16
CA LEU A 13 -15.62 -22.46 68.98
C LEU A 13 -15.27 -21.00 69.31
N LYS A 14 -14.11 -20.55 68.84
CA LYS A 14 -13.98 -19.17 68.36
C LYS A 14 -14.31 -19.19 66.88
N GLU A 15 -15.60 -19.38 66.59
CA GLU A 15 -16.21 -18.68 65.45
C GLU A 15 -16.07 -17.19 65.75
N GLY A 16 -15.42 -16.44 64.84
CA GLY A 16 -15.17 -15.00 65.02
C GLY A 16 -13.69 -14.59 65.07
N GLY A 17 -12.78 -15.38 64.51
CA GLY A 17 -11.45 -14.87 64.12
C GLY A 17 -11.57 -14.08 62.82
N MET A 18 -10.72 -13.06 62.63
CA MET A 18 -10.63 -12.11 61.50
C MET A 18 -10.43 -12.75 60.09
N LEU A 19 -10.54 -14.07 60.02
CA LEU A 19 -10.28 -14.99 58.93
C LEU A 19 -11.45 -15.23 57.97
N ASP A 20 -12.70 -15.14 58.46
CA ASP A 20 -13.86 -15.53 57.65
C ASP A 20 -14.37 -14.43 56.71
N ARG A 21 -13.79 -13.22 56.76
CA ARG A 21 -14.21 -12.09 55.89
C ARG A 21 -13.53 -12.06 54.51
N TRP A 22 -12.50 -12.88 54.28
CA TRP A 22 -11.66 -12.82 53.07
C TRP A 22 -11.38 -14.20 52.46
N LYS A 23 -12.39 -15.09 52.46
CA LYS A 23 -12.29 -16.36 51.72
C LYS A 23 -13.22 -16.37 50.53
N ASP A 24 -12.62 -16.54 49.36
CA ASP A 24 -13.32 -16.99 48.17
C ASP A 24 -13.82 -18.43 48.42
N LYS A 25 -15.07 -18.74 48.04
CA LYS A 25 -15.80 -19.95 48.46
C LYS A 25 -15.13 -21.29 48.08
N ASN A 26 -14.08 -21.26 47.25
CA ASN A 26 -13.37 -22.41 46.72
C ASN A 26 -11.93 -22.58 47.23
N ASP A 27 -11.41 -21.69 48.09
CA ASP A 27 -10.02 -21.81 48.55
C ASP A 27 -9.91 -22.75 49.76
N LYS A 28 -9.22 -23.87 49.56
CA LYS A 28 -9.05 -24.93 50.56
C LYS A 28 -8.16 -24.43 51.71
N SER A 29 -8.66 -24.55 52.93
CA SER A 29 -8.08 -23.89 54.10
C SER A 29 -6.83 -24.58 54.65
N VAL A 30 -5.82 -23.78 54.98
CA VAL A 30 -4.75 -24.17 55.92
C VAL A 30 -5.35 -24.18 57.32
N ARG A 31 -5.21 -25.30 58.04
CA ARG A 31 -5.57 -25.40 59.46
C ARG A 31 -4.32 -25.44 60.31
N TRP A 32 -4.33 -24.70 61.40
CA TRP A 32 -3.26 -24.64 62.39
C TRP A 32 -3.76 -25.30 63.67
N GLU A 33 -3.05 -26.31 64.15
CA GLU A 33 -3.40 -27.02 65.38
C GLU A 33 -2.15 -27.24 66.23
N GLU A 34 -2.33 -27.37 67.54
CA GLU A 34 -1.28 -27.83 68.43
C GLU A 34 -1.03 -29.34 68.21
N LEU A 35 0.24 -29.76 68.26
CA LEU A 35 0.56 -31.18 68.23
C LEU A 35 -0.04 -31.87 69.47
N PRO A 36 -0.91 -32.89 69.31
CA PRO A 36 -1.56 -33.52 70.45
C PRO A 36 -0.53 -34.18 71.37
N ASN A 37 -0.78 -34.11 72.68
CA ASN A 37 0.10 -34.73 73.66
C ASN A 37 -0.03 -36.25 73.56
N LEU A 38 1.03 -36.89 73.05
CA LEU A 38 1.12 -38.35 72.89
C LEU A 38 1.55 -39.06 74.17
N TYR A 39 1.85 -38.31 75.24
CA TYR A 39 2.14 -38.84 76.57
C TYR A 39 0.87 -38.80 77.43
N SER A 40 0.08 -39.87 77.37
CA SER A 40 -1.00 -40.09 78.33
C SER A 40 -0.92 -41.51 78.87
N ASP A 41 -0.90 -41.67 80.20
CA ASP A 41 -0.95 -42.95 80.94
C ASP A 41 -2.30 -43.69 80.80
N LEU A 42 -3.06 -43.46 79.72
CA LEU A 42 -4.37 -44.06 79.45
C LEU A 42 -4.25 -45.17 78.40
N GLN A 43 -4.91 -46.29 78.68
CA GLN A 43 -4.63 -47.64 78.17
C GLN A 43 -4.83 -47.91 76.67
N ASP A 44 -5.06 -46.93 75.79
CA ASP A 44 -5.35 -47.22 74.38
C ASP A 44 -4.89 -46.12 73.39
N LEU A 45 -3.57 -45.96 73.24
CA LEU A 45 -2.92 -45.10 72.23
C LEU A 45 -3.41 -45.41 70.79
N ASP A 46 -3.71 -46.67 70.48
CA ASP A 46 -4.20 -47.09 69.17
C ASP A 46 -5.58 -46.53 68.83
N LEU A 47 -6.47 -46.42 69.82
CA LEU A 47 -7.79 -45.81 69.63
C LEU A 47 -7.68 -44.31 69.40
N ILE A 48 -6.78 -43.63 70.12
CA ILE A 48 -6.53 -42.19 69.98
C ILE A 48 -5.99 -41.89 68.57
N ILE A 49 -4.98 -42.63 68.10
CA ILE A 49 -4.40 -42.44 66.76
C ILE A 49 -5.45 -42.70 65.67
N ARG A 50 -6.26 -43.76 65.80
CA ARG A 50 -7.34 -44.07 64.84
C ARG A 50 -8.44 -43.01 64.83
N SER A 51 -8.87 -42.54 66.00
CA SER A 51 -9.86 -41.47 66.13
C SER A 51 -9.35 -40.19 65.45
N LEU A 52 -8.11 -39.81 65.75
CA LEU A 52 -7.46 -38.64 65.17
C LEU A 52 -7.36 -38.74 63.64
N ILE A 53 -6.94 -39.89 63.11
CA ILE A 53 -6.87 -40.14 61.67
C ILE A 53 -8.25 -39.99 61.02
N SER A 54 -9.27 -40.59 61.62
CA SER A 54 -10.66 -40.51 61.14
C SER A 54 -11.16 -39.08 61.11
N GLU A 55 -10.91 -38.33 62.19
CA GLU A 55 -11.28 -36.92 62.32
C GLU A 55 -10.62 -36.08 61.21
N LYS A 56 -9.29 -36.21 61.01
CA LYS A 56 -8.60 -35.39 60.00
C LYS A 56 -8.97 -35.77 58.57
N LEU A 57 -9.27 -37.05 58.31
CA LEU A 57 -9.83 -37.49 57.03
C LEU A 57 -11.23 -36.92 56.78
N SER A 58 -12.08 -36.83 57.81
CA SER A 58 -13.42 -36.24 57.71
C SER A 58 -13.37 -34.74 57.37
N LEU A 59 -12.33 -34.04 57.82
CA LEU A 59 -12.04 -32.65 57.47
C LEU A 59 -11.41 -32.47 56.07
N GLY A 60 -11.24 -33.57 55.33
CA GLY A 60 -10.68 -33.59 53.97
C GLY A 60 -9.17 -33.33 53.92
N ILE A 61 -8.48 -33.37 55.07
CA ILE A 61 -7.03 -33.13 55.15
C ILE A 61 -6.29 -34.31 54.52
N ARG A 62 -5.34 -34.02 53.63
CA ARG A 62 -4.45 -35.05 53.03
C ARG A 62 -2.97 -34.72 53.14
N GLU A 63 -2.63 -33.51 53.59
CA GLU A 63 -1.25 -33.08 53.81
C GLU A 63 -1.08 -32.57 55.24
N ILE A 64 -0.08 -33.11 55.94
CA ILE A 64 0.26 -32.73 57.31
C ILE A 64 1.71 -32.23 57.34
N ILE A 65 1.89 -31.04 57.91
CA ILE A 65 3.18 -30.38 58.03
C ILE A 65 3.52 -30.25 59.51
N PHE A 66 4.60 -30.89 59.94
CA PHE A 66 5.12 -30.73 61.31
C PHE A 66 6.08 -29.54 61.33
N CYS A 67 5.66 -28.44 61.97
CA CYS A 67 6.46 -27.23 62.18
C CYS A 67 6.95 -27.20 63.63
N LEU A 68 8.14 -27.77 63.89
CA LEU A 68 8.65 -28.00 65.24
C LEU A 68 10.04 -27.38 65.41
N SER A 69 10.42 -27.03 66.65
CA SER A 69 11.80 -26.61 66.96
C SER A 69 12.78 -27.76 66.74
N ALA A 70 14.05 -27.44 66.44
CA ALA A 70 15.06 -28.48 66.22
C ALA A 70 15.22 -29.41 67.44
N LYS A 71 15.09 -28.85 68.66
CA LYS A 71 15.18 -29.59 69.92
C LYS A 71 14.00 -30.55 70.11
N GLN A 72 12.77 -30.12 69.83
CA GLN A 72 11.59 -30.96 69.98
C GLN A 72 11.44 -32.00 68.87
N ALA A 73 11.81 -31.66 67.63
CA ALA A 73 11.86 -32.63 66.54
C ALA A 73 12.83 -33.78 66.85
N LEU A 74 13.95 -33.49 67.51
CA LEU A 74 14.93 -34.51 67.91
C LEU A 74 14.45 -35.39 69.08
N SER A 75 13.68 -34.84 70.02
CA SER A 75 13.08 -35.62 71.11
C SER A 75 11.95 -36.52 70.60
N LEU A 76 11.06 -36.01 69.74
CA LEU A 76 9.95 -36.76 69.18
C LEU A 76 10.41 -37.88 68.24
N LYS A 77 11.51 -37.70 67.50
CA LYS A 77 12.11 -38.79 66.69
C LYS A 77 12.56 -39.99 67.52
N LYS A 78 12.85 -39.81 68.81
CA LYS A 78 13.22 -40.90 69.73
C LYS A 78 12.00 -41.53 70.43
N SER A 79 10.83 -40.90 70.33
CA SER A 79 9.58 -41.42 70.90
C SER A 79 8.99 -42.52 70.02
N ARG A 80 8.75 -43.69 70.62
CA ARG A 80 8.11 -44.83 69.94
C ARG A 80 6.68 -44.48 69.48
N ASP A 81 5.98 -43.67 70.25
CA ASP A 81 4.58 -43.32 70.02
C ASP A 81 4.44 -42.34 68.84
N PHE A 82 5.37 -41.39 68.74
CA PHE A 82 5.44 -40.49 67.58
C PHE A 82 5.77 -41.24 66.30
N LEU A 83 6.72 -42.19 66.35
CA LEU A 83 7.03 -43.03 65.19
C LEU A 83 5.83 -43.90 64.75
N LYS A 84 5.03 -44.35 65.72
CA LYS A 84 3.78 -45.08 65.46
C LYS A 84 2.75 -44.18 64.77
N LEU A 85 2.51 -42.98 65.28
CA LEU A 85 1.63 -41.97 64.66
C LEU A 85 2.04 -41.70 63.20
N ILE A 86 3.32 -41.44 62.95
CA ILE A 86 3.82 -41.17 61.59
C ILE A 86 3.57 -42.36 60.65
N LYS A 87 3.78 -43.59 61.15
CA LYS A 87 3.55 -44.81 60.37
C LYS A 87 2.07 -44.98 60.01
N ASP A 88 1.18 -44.73 60.95
CA ASP A 88 -0.25 -44.90 60.74
C ASP A 88 -0.86 -43.78 59.89
N LEU A 89 -0.38 -42.54 60.04
CA LEU A 89 -0.72 -41.43 59.13
C LEU A 89 -0.31 -41.74 57.68
N LYS A 90 0.90 -42.27 57.46
CA LYS A 90 1.33 -42.67 56.10
C LYS A 90 0.48 -43.81 55.55
N ARG A 91 0.12 -44.80 56.37
CA ARG A 91 -0.78 -45.90 55.97
C ARG A 91 -2.18 -45.42 55.61
N ALA A 92 -2.67 -44.38 56.29
CA ALA A 92 -3.95 -43.75 56.01
C ALA A 92 -3.93 -42.81 54.78
N GLY A 93 -2.78 -42.68 54.10
CA GLY A 93 -2.66 -41.92 52.86
C GLY A 93 -2.37 -40.42 53.05
N PHE A 94 -1.89 -40.00 54.22
CA PHE A 94 -1.42 -38.62 54.42
C PHE A 94 -0.02 -38.42 53.87
N THR A 95 0.18 -37.28 53.22
CA THR A 95 1.50 -36.78 52.83
C THR A 95 2.09 -35.99 53.99
N ILE A 96 3.30 -36.34 54.42
CA ILE A 96 3.91 -35.76 55.62
C ILE A 96 5.17 -34.98 55.24
N SER A 97 5.19 -33.71 55.63
CA SER A 97 6.33 -32.80 55.47
C SER A 97 6.77 -32.26 56.82
N SER A 98 8.02 -31.80 56.93
CA SER A 98 8.56 -31.18 58.14
C SER A 98 9.16 -29.82 57.84
N ALA A 99 8.95 -28.86 58.74
CA ALA A 99 9.48 -27.52 58.65
C ALA A 99 10.14 -27.11 59.97
N ASP A 100 11.19 -26.29 59.88
CA ASP A 100 11.96 -25.81 61.02
C ASP A 100 11.33 -24.52 61.57
N LYS A 101 10.70 -24.66 62.73
CA LYS A 101 9.99 -23.57 63.41
C LYS A 101 10.89 -22.38 63.71
N ASP A 102 12.11 -22.63 64.17
CA ASP A 102 13.03 -21.60 64.65
C ASP A 102 13.51 -20.75 63.46
N LYS A 103 13.70 -21.36 62.28
CA LYS A 103 13.99 -20.64 61.03
C LYS A 103 12.81 -19.81 60.52
N ILE A 104 11.58 -20.32 60.65
CA ILE A 104 10.37 -19.61 60.21
C ILE A 104 10.11 -18.40 61.10
N LEU A 105 10.32 -18.52 62.42
CA LEU A 105 10.14 -17.42 63.36
C LEU A 105 11.34 -16.46 63.44
N SER A 106 12.50 -16.83 62.91
CA SER A 106 13.66 -15.94 62.83
C SER A 106 13.38 -14.63 62.08
N THR A 107 14.22 -13.61 62.31
CA THR A 107 14.18 -12.32 61.61
C THR A 107 14.55 -12.42 60.12
N ASN A 108 14.99 -13.59 59.65
CA ASN A 108 15.29 -13.82 58.24
C ASN A 108 14.01 -14.05 57.42
N VAL A 109 13.56 -12.98 56.76
CA VAL A 109 12.34 -12.93 55.92
C VAL A 109 12.35 -13.97 54.79
N GLU A 110 13.52 -14.35 54.28
CA GLU A 110 13.64 -15.30 53.17
C GLU A 110 13.25 -16.73 53.58
N SER A 111 13.53 -17.10 54.83
CA SER A 111 13.20 -18.43 55.35
C SER A 111 11.70 -18.59 55.59
N SER A 112 11.05 -17.58 56.19
CA SER A 112 9.59 -17.56 56.37
C SER A 112 8.83 -17.51 55.05
N SER A 113 9.28 -16.69 54.09
CA SER A 113 8.61 -16.54 52.80
C SER A 113 8.68 -17.80 51.92
N LYS A 114 9.80 -18.53 51.94
CA LYS A 114 9.93 -19.83 51.24
C LYS A 114 8.93 -20.85 51.80
N PHE A 115 8.79 -20.93 53.12
CA PHE A 115 7.82 -21.81 53.77
C PHE A 115 6.38 -21.41 53.44
N PHE A 116 6.03 -20.13 53.57
CA PHE A 116 4.66 -19.67 53.29
C PHE A 116 4.27 -19.80 51.81
N ARG A 117 5.20 -19.58 50.88
CA ARG A 117 4.96 -19.88 49.45
C ARG A 117 4.77 -21.37 49.17
N TYR A 118 5.56 -22.23 49.83
CA TYR A 118 5.34 -23.68 49.74
C TYR A 118 3.93 -24.04 50.20
N LEU A 119 3.52 -23.45 51.33
CA LEU A 119 2.26 -23.74 51.98
C LEU A 119 1.05 -23.23 51.19
N GLU A 120 1.11 -22.02 50.64
CA GLU A 120 0.07 -21.45 49.76
C GLU A 120 -0.09 -22.28 48.47
N ASN A 121 1.02 -22.68 47.83
CA ASN A 121 0.95 -23.49 46.62
C ASN A 121 0.33 -24.87 46.86
N ARG A 122 0.54 -25.45 48.06
CA ARG A 122 -0.05 -26.72 48.44
C ARG A 122 -1.53 -26.58 48.81
N SER A 123 -1.89 -25.54 49.56
CA SER A 123 -3.26 -25.32 50.03
C SER A 123 -4.26 -25.12 48.88
N ARG A 124 -3.81 -24.62 47.72
CA ARG A 124 -4.67 -24.48 46.51
C ARG A 124 -5.29 -25.80 46.02
N ASN A 125 -4.61 -26.94 46.24
CA ASN A 125 -5.06 -28.24 45.73
C ASN A 125 -5.56 -29.18 46.84
N VAL A 126 -5.05 -29.04 48.07
CA VAL A 126 -5.27 -29.99 49.18
C VAL A 126 -5.47 -29.24 50.50
N ASN A 127 -6.41 -29.69 51.35
CA ASN A 127 -6.51 -29.17 52.72
C ASN A 127 -5.25 -29.56 53.51
N CYS A 128 -4.52 -28.55 53.96
CA CYS A 128 -3.27 -28.72 54.69
C CYS A 128 -3.48 -28.52 56.18
N LEU A 129 -2.91 -29.39 56.99
CA LEU A 129 -2.85 -29.24 58.45
C LEU A 129 -1.41 -28.97 58.86
N VAL A 130 -1.19 -27.92 59.65
CA VAL A 130 0.09 -27.62 60.25
C VAL A 130 0.00 -27.88 61.75
N TRP A 131 0.83 -28.80 62.23
CA TRP A 131 1.02 -29.04 63.66
C TRP A 131 2.26 -28.32 64.17
N THR A 132 2.10 -27.59 65.26
CA THR A 132 3.17 -26.83 65.93
C THR A 132 3.05 -26.90 67.45
N GLU A 133 4.08 -26.42 68.14
CA GLU A 133 4.12 -26.24 69.60
C GLU A 133 3.17 -25.12 70.06
N ASP A 134 2.52 -25.29 71.24
CA ASP A 134 1.51 -24.39 71.83
C ASP A 134 1.88 -22.90 71.76
N LEU A 135 3.04 -22.54 72.33
CA LEU A 135 3.49 -21.14 72.41
C LEU A 135 3.77 -20.47 71.04
N ALA A 136 3.89 -21.24 69.95
CA ALA A 136 4.27 -20.73 68.64
C ALA A 136 3.11 -20.65 67.63
N LEU A 137 1.95 -21.25 67.96
CA LEU A 137 0.80 -21.33 67.05
C LEU A 137 0.35 -19.94 66.57
N SER A 138 0.09 -19.03 67.52
CA SER A 138 -0.40 -17.67 67.24
C SER A 138 0.61 -16.81 66.49
N GLN A 139 1.91 -16.97 66.76
CA GLN A 139 2.97 -16.18 66.13
C GLN A 139 3.18 -16.57 64.65
N ILE A 140 3.20 -17.88 64.36
CA ILE A 140 3.38 -18.37 62.99
C ILE A 140 2.15 -18.06 62.15
N GLU A 141 0.96 -18.25 62.72
CA GLU A 141 -0.30 -17.95 62.07
C GLU A 141 -0.41 -16.44 61.73
N SER A 142 -0.06 -15.54 62.66
CA SER A 142 -0.01 -14.10 62.38
C SER A 142 0.97 -13.76 61.24
N LYS A 143 2.17 -14.34 61.25
CA LYS A 143 3.20 -14.10 60.23
C LYS A 143 2.77 -14.64 58.85
N TYR A 144 1.96 -15.70 58.81
CA TYR A 144 1.35 -16.21 57.59
C TYR A 144 0.27 -15.26 57.04
N TYR A 145 -0.55 -14.66 57.90
CA TYR A 145 -1.53 -13.64 57.47
C TYR A 145 -0.87 -12.39 56.92
N ASP A 146 0.18 -11.89 57.57
CA ASP A 146 0.95 -10.73 57.06
C ASP A 146 1.55 -11.04 55.68
N PHE A 147 2.03 -12.27 55.49
CA PHE A 147 2.52 -12.73 54.19
C PHE A 147 1.41 -12.73 53.13
N LEU A 148 0.22 -13.28 53.42
CA LEU A 148 -0.88 -13.32 52.46
C LEU A 148 -1.38 -11.92 52.07
N ASN A 149 -1.48 -11.00 53.03
CA ASN A 149 -1.86 -9.61 52.77
C ASN A 149 -0.86 -8.92 51.84
N HIS A 150 0.44 -9.17 52.03
CA HIS A 150 1.48 -8.62 51.17
C HIS A 150 1.57 -9.31 49.80
N PHE A 151 1.27 -10.62 49.75
CA PHE A 151 1.38 -11.44 48.54
C PHE A 151 0.19 -11.26 47.57
N HIS A 152 -1.03 -11.13 48.10
CA HIS A 152 -2.23 -10.90 47.29
C HIS A 152 -2.46 -9.41 46.97
N GLY A 153 -1.85 -8.47 47.69
CA GLY A 153 -1.99 -7.02 47.49
C GLY A 153 -1.43 -6.46 46.17
N TYR A 154 -0.90 -7.30 45.26
CA TYR A 154 -0.21 -6.85 44.04
C TYR A 154 -0.54 -7.65 42.77
N LYS A 155 -1.77 -8.19 42.64
CA LYS A 155 -2.29 -8.62 41.32
C LYS A 155 -3.21 -7.55 40.73
N PHE A 156 -2.66 -6.37 40.47
CA PHE A 156 -3.19 -5.49 39.43
C PHE A 156 -2.58 -5.91 38.10
N GLU A 157 -3.39 -6.38 37.14
CA GLU A 157 -2.94 -6.43 35.76
C GLU A 157 -2.57 -5.01 35.34
N SER A 158 -1.26 -4.72 35.27
CA SER A 158 -0.79 -3.43 34.82
C SER A 158 -1.18 -3.28 33.34
N PHE A 159 -2.21 -2.49 33.06
CA PHE A 159 -2.53 -2.06 31.71
C PHE A 159 -1.26 -1.47 31.07
N ARG A 160 -0.66 -2.19 30.13
CA ARG A 160 0.50 -1.71 29.37
C ARG A 160 -0.03 -0.76 28.29
N PRO A 161 0.22 0.56 28.37
CA PRO A 161 -0.24 1.47 27.33
C PRO A 161 0.39 1.06 26.00
N SER A 162 -0.43 1.00 24.94
CA SER A 162 0.06 0.77 23.58
C SER A 162 1.05 1.89 23.23
N ARG A 163 2.19 1.52 22.61
CA ARG A 163 3.20 2.50 22.14
C ARG A 163 2.61 3.55 21.18
N PHE A 164 1.48 3.24 20.53
CA PHE A 164 0.77 4.14 19.64
C PHE A 164 -0.50 4.66 20.30
N THR A 165 -0.59 5.99 20.44
CA THR A 165 -1.82 6.64 20.88
C THR A 165 -2.95 6.40 19.89
N ILE A 166 -4.20 6.45 20.36
CA ILE A 166 -5.40 6.29 19.51
C ILE A 166 -5.35 7.24 18.30
N ARG A 167 -4.79 8.45 18.49
CA ARG A 167 -4.61 9.46 17.45
C ARG A 167 -3.75 8.95 16.30
N VAL A 168 -2.58 8.39 16.62
CA VAL A 168 -1.63 7.90 15.61
C VAL A 168 -2.21 6.68 14.90
N LYS A 169 -2.95 5.82 15.61
CA LYS A 169 -3.64 4.68 15.00
C LYS A 169 -4.72 5.15 14.01
N LEU A 170 -5.60 6.06 14.43
CA LEU A 170 -6.67 6.59 13.57
C LEU A 170 -6.09 7.33 12.36
N LEU A 171 -5.10 8.21 12.57
CA LEU A 171 -4.47 8.94 11.49
C LEU A 171 -3.79 7.98 10.50
N SER A 172 -3.03 7.00 10.99
CA SER A 172 -2.37 6.01 10.15
C SER A 172 -3.37 5.18 9.34
N ILE A 173 -4.48 4.75 9.94
CA ILE A 173 -5.51 3.96 9.24
C ILE A 173 -6.17 4.80 8.15
N VAL A 174 -6.63 6.01 8.47
CA VAL A 174 -7.30 6.89 7.51
C VAL A 174 -6.36 7.30 6.39
N SER A 175 -5.14 7.72 6.71
CA SER A 175 -4.12 8.07 5.69
C SER A 175 -3.75 6.88 4.81
N ALA A 176 -3.63 5.67 5.37
CA ALA A 176 -3.35 4.47 4.59
C ALA A 176 -4.51 4.14 3.63
N ILE A 177 -5.77 4.21 4.10
CA ILE A 177 -6.95 3.96 3.28
C ILE A 177 -7.03 4.97 2.14
N ILE A 178 -6.86 6.27 2.42
CA ILE A 178 -6.93 7.33 1.41
C ILE A 178 -5.81 7.18 0.39
N THR A 179 -4.57 6.98 0.86
CA THR A 179 -3.41 6.87 -0.04
C THR A 179 -3.51 5.63 -0.92
N LEU A 180 -3.94 4.49 -0.36
CA LEU A 180 -4.13 3.25 -1.11
C LEU A 180 -5.26 3.39 -2.13
N SER A 181 -6.42 3.88 -1.72
CA SER A 181 -7.60 3.99 -2.59
C SER A 181 -7.40 5.04 -3.69
N MET A 182 -6.97 6.26 -3.35
CA MET A 182 -6.70 7.30 -4.35
C MET A 182 -5.49 6.95 -5.21
N GLY A 183 -4.43 6.38 -4.63
CA GLY A 183 -3.27 5.93 -5.39
C GLY A 183 -3.66 4.91 -6.45
N LEU A 184 -4.45 3.89 -6.08
CA LEU A 184 -4.96 2.88 -7.01
C LEU A 184 -5.88 3.49 -8.06
N MET A 185 -6.80 4.39 -7.65
CA MET A 185 -7.68 5.07 -8.61
C MET A 185 -6.88 5.93 -9.61
N ILE A 186 -5.88 6.68 -9.14
CA ILE A 186 -5.05 7.55 -10.00
C ILE A 186 -4.24 6.70 -10.99
N THR A 187 -3.63 5.61 -10.54
CA THR A 187 -2.85 4.73 -11.43
C THR A 187 -3.74 4.03 -12.45
N MET A 188 -4.89 3.50 -12.00
CA MET A 188 -5.88 2.85 -12.86
C MET A 188 -6.45 3.83 -13.89
N ALA A 189 -6.88 5.01 -13.46
CA ALA A 189 -7.37 6.05 -14.37
C ALA A 189 -6.29 6.47 -15.37
N THR A 190 -5.06 6.71 -14.91
CA THR A 190 -3.95 7.09 -15.81
C THR A 190 -3.69 6.00 -16.85
N TYR A 191 -3.71 4.72 -16.45
CA TYR A 191 -3.53 3.60 -17.37
C TYR A 191 -4.65 3.53 -18.42
N PHE A 192 -5.92 3.57 -17.99
CA PHE A 192 -7.06 3.51 -18.92
C PHE A 192 -7.12 4.72 -19.84
N PHE A 193 -6.91 5.93 -19.32
CA PHE A 193 -6.88 7.14 -20.15
C PHE A 193 -5.73 7.12 -21.14
N ARG A 194 -4.52 6.72 -20.74
CA ARG A 194 -3.39 6.60 -21.68
C ARG A 194 -3.71 5.60 -22.79
N LYS A 195 -4.24 4.42 -22.44
CA LYS A 195 -4.62 3.38 -23.41
C LYS A 195 -5.73 3.85 -24.34
N TYR A 196 -6.75 4.52 -23.82
CA TYR A 196 -7.85 5.06 -24.60
C TYR A 196 -7.38 6.18 -25.54
N SER A 197 -6.57 7.12 -25.04
CA SER A 197 -5.97 8.18 -25.85
C SER A 197 -5.05 7.63 -26.94
N GLU A 198 -4.30 6.56 -26.67
CA GLU A 198 -3.46 5.89 -27.68
C GLU A 198 -4.29 5.38 -28.85
N ILE A 199 -5.37 4.63 -28.56
CA ILE A 199 -6.27 4.10 -29.59
C ILE A 199 -6.91 5.24 -30.39
N LEU A 200 -7.43 6.26 -29.70
CA LEU A 200 -8.08 7.41 -30.35
C LEU A 200 -7.13 8.16 -31.28
N ILE A 201 -5.87 8.37 -30.84
CA ILE A 201 -4.86 9.07 -31.62
C ILE A 201 -4.39 8.22 -32.81
N GLN A 202 -4.26 6.90 -32.64
CA GLN A 202 -3.95 5.99 -33.75
C GLN A 202 -5.08 5.98 -34.79
N GLU A 203 -6.34 5.94 -34.36
CA GLU A 203 -7.50 6.01 -35.25
C GLU A 203 -7.56 7.34 -36.00
N TYR A 204 -7.28 8.46 -35.31
CA TYR A 204 -7.18 9.77 -35.93
C TYR A 204 -6.02 9.86 -36.94
N ASN A 205 -4.82 9.40 -36.57
CA ASN A 205 -3.65 9.35 -37.47
C ASN A 205 -3.92 8.51 -38.72
N LEU A 206 -4.54 7.34 -38.55
CA LEU A 206 -4.91 6.47 -39.66
C LEU A 206 -5.95 7.14 -40.56
N SER A 207 -6.98 7.74 -39.99
CA SER A 207 -7.99 8.50 -40.74
C SER A 207 -7.35 9.63 -41.54
N LEU A 208 -6.40 10.37 -40.94
CA LEU A 208 -5.68 11.47 -41.57
C LEU A 208 -4.80 10.99 -42.74
N ALA A 209 -4.05 9.89 -42.55
CA ALA A 209 -3.27 9.27 -43.61
C ALA A 209 -4.16 8.77 -44.76
N ARG A 210 -5.30 8.15 -44.44
CA ARG A 210 -6.25 7.62 -45.41
C ARG A 210 -6.96 8.71 -46.21
N MET A 211 -7.43 9.77 -45.54
CA MET A 211 -8.05 10.93 -46.20
C MET A 211 -7.06 11.66 -47.11
N THR A 212 -5.83 11.87 -46.64
CA THR A 212 -4.78 12.43 -47.48
C THR A 212 -4.50 11.53 -48.67
N GLY A 213 -4.50 10.21 -48.46
CA GLY A 213 -4.33 9.23 -49.53
C GLY A 213 -5.36 9.28 -50.64
N ILE A 214 -6.63 9.41 -50.29
CA ILE A 214 -7.72 9.56 -51.25
C ILE A 214 -7.54 10.86 -52.05
N GLN A 215 -7.24 11.97 -51.37
CA GLN A 215 -7.05 13.27 -52.02
C GLN A 215 -5.83 13.30 -52.92
N LEU A 216 -4.70 12.77 -52.45
CA LEU A 216 -3.45 12.67 -53.19
C LEU A 216 -3.61 11.79 -54.43
N SER A 217 -4.30 10.66 -54.30
CA SER A 217 -4.63 9.80 -55.45
C SER A 217 -5.45 10.53 -56.50
N GLY A 218 -6.40 11.38 -56.07
CA GLY A 218 -7.17 12.25 -56.96
C GLY A 218 -6.29 13.29 -57.66
N GLN A 219 -5.43 13.97 -56.90
CA GLN A 219 -4.50 14.96 -57.41
C GLN A 219 -3.48 14.35 -58.39
N LEU A 220 -2.98 13.14 -58.13
CA LEU A 220 -2.07 12.43 -59.04
C LEU A 220 -2.76 12.06 -60.37
N LYS A 221 -4.03 11.62 -60.32
CA LYS A 221 -4.83 11.38 -61.53
C LYS A 221 -5.06 12.67 -62.32
N GLU A 222 -5.40 13.77 -61.64
CA GLU A 222 -5.56 15.07 -62.29
C GLU A 222 -4.25 15.57 -62.90
N THR A 223 -3.13 15.41 -62.19
CA THR A 223 -1.78 15.77 -62.65
C THR A 223 -1.37 14.94 -63.87
N THR A 224 -1.67 13.65 -63.86
CA THR A 224 -1.45 12.75 -65.00
C THR A 224 -2.20 13.24 -66.24
N ARG A 225 -3.45 13.67 -66.09
CA ARG A 225 -4.23 14.28 -67.18
C ARG A 225 -3.62 15.60 -67.66
N LYS A 226 -3.22 16.48 -66.73
CA LYS A 226 -2.53 17.75 -67.06
C LYS A 226 -1.24 17.51 -67.84
N ILE A 227 -0.48 16.46 -67.52
CA ILE A 227 0.75 16.10 -68.22
C ILE A 227 0.45 15.69 -69.68
N GLN A 228 -0.60 14.90 -69.89
CA GLN A 228 -1.02 14.41 -71.22
C GLN A 228 -1.64 15.52 -72.09
N ASP A 229 -2.38 16.44 -71.48
CA ASP A 229 -3.06 17.55 -72.17
C ASP A 229 -2.09 18.71 -72.52
N PHE A 230 -0.87 18.70 -72.00
CA PHE A 230 0.10 19.77 -72.23
C PHE A 230 0.50 19.89 -73.71
N ARG A 231 0.45 21.13 -74.21
CA ARG A 231 0.91 21.51 -75.56
C ARG A 231 1.94 22.62 -75.42
N SER A 232 3.08 22.47 -76.09
CA SER A 232 4.18 23.44 -76.04
C SER A 232 3.78 24.84 -76.50
N GLU A 233 2.90 24.92 -77.50
CA GLU A 233 2.34 26.17 -78.06
C GLU A 233 1.49 26.94 -77.02
N ASP A 234 0.83 26.23 -76.11
CA ASP A 234 -0.07 26.78 -75.08
C ASP A 234 0.60 26.87 -73.69
N SER A 235 1.93 26.76 -73.61
CA SER A 235 2.65 26.67 -72.33
C SER A 235 2.33 27.82 -71.37
N GLU A 236 2.27 29.06 -71.85
CA GLU A 236 1.88 30.21 -71.01
C GLU A 236 0.44 30.09 -70.47
N LYS A 237 -0.50 29.66 -71.32
CA LYS A 237 -1.91 29.47 -70.95
C LYS A 237 -2.05 28.37 -69.91
N PHE A 238 -1.31 27.27 -70.08
CA PHE A 238 -1.25 26.17 -69.13
C PHE A 238 -0.75 26.60 -67.74
N PHE A 239 0.33 27.39 -67.66
CA PHE A 239 0.84 27.87 -66.38
C PHE A 239 -0.03 28.96 -65.74
N ARG A 240 -0.83 29.69 -66.52
CA ARG A 240 -1.83 30.62 -65.98
C ARG A 240 -2.96 29.89 -65.26
N THR A 241 -3.41 28.75 -65.78
CA THR A 241 -4.45 27.92 -65.14
C THR A 241 -3.90 27.01 -64.04
N ASN A 242 -2.60 26.71 -64.08
CA ASN A 242 -1.90 25.90 -63.07
C ASN A 242 -0.81 26.72 -62.37
N SER A 243 -1.22 27.70 -61.57
CA SER A 243 -0.29 28.65 -60.94
C SER A 243 0.76 28.03 -60.04
N ASN A 244 0.51 26.83 -59.51
CA ASN A 244 1.35 26.11 -58.56
C ASN A 244 2.38 25.18 -59.22
N ALA A 245 2.24 24.93 -60.52
CA ALA A 245 3.24 24.21 -61.29
C ALA A 245 4.50 25.06 -61.45
N VAL A 246 5.65 24.46 -61.21
CA VAL A 246 6.97 25.10 -61.30
C VAL A 246 7.53 24.98 -62.72
N ALA A 247 7.49 23.75 -63.26
CA ALA A 247 8.03 23.45 -64.57
C ALA A 247 7.34 22.24 -65.20
N TYR A 248 7.33 22.18 -66.52
CA TYR A 248 7.00 21.00 -67.30
C TYR A 248 8.25 20.50 -68.02
N VAL A 249 8.50 19.20 -67.97
CA VAL A 249 9.71 18.59 -68.55
C VAL A 249 9.32 17.43 -69.45
N ARG A 250 10.02 17.30 -70.58
CA ARG A 250 9.89 16.16 -71.50
C ARG A 250 11.25 15.54 -71.72
N PHE A 251 11.31 14.22 -71.66
CA PHE A 251 12.48 13.40 -71.88
C PHE A 251 12.30 12.54 -73.12
N LYS A 252 13.40 12.38 -73.84
CA LYS A 252 13.53 11.39 -74.91
C LYS A 252 14.54 10.32 -74.53
N ASN A 253 14.33 9.13 -75.06
CA ASN A 253 15.25 8.02 -74.84
C ASN A 253 16.51 8.18 -75.69
N LYS A 254 17.70 8.07 -75.08
CA LYS A 254 18.97 8.19 -75.79
C LYS A 254 19.29 6.84 -76.44
N THR A 255 19.35 6.84 -77.77
CA THR A 255 19.46 5.65 -78.63
C THR A 255 20.66 4.73 -78.34
N VAL A 256 21.69 5.20 -77.63
CA VAL A 256 22.96 4.48 -77.48
C VAL A 256 23.10 3.77 -76.12
N ASN A 257 22.49 4.26 -75.03
CA ASN A 257 22.72 3.74 -73.67
C ASN A 257 21.44 3.63 -72.79
N SER A 258 20.25 3.77 -73.37
CA SER A 258 18.97 3.79 -72.61
C SER A 258 18.89 4.87 -71.50
N ALA A 259 19.76 5.88 -71.56
CA ALA A 259 19.73 7.04 -70.68
C ALA A 259 18.67 8.02 -71.16
N LEU A 260 17.96 8.70 -70.25
CA LEU A 260 16.97 9.72 -70.61
C LEU A 260 17.66 11.08 -70.72
N GLU A 261 17.36 11.83 -71.79
CA GLU A 261 17.84 13.20 -71.98
C GLU A 261 16.66 14.17 -72.01
N ILE A 262 16.79 15.34 -71.40
CA ILE A 262 15.76 16.38 -71.47
C ILE A 262 15.66 16.88 -72.91
N ASP A 263 14.51 16.63 -73.53
CA ASP A 263 14.16 17.15 -74.85
C ASP A 263 13.67 18.59 -74.77
N SER A 264 12.75 18.88 -73.84
CA SER A 264 12.23 20.23 -73.62
C SER A 264 11.88 20.49 -72.15
N LEU A 265 12.06 21.75 -71.74
CA LEU A 265 11.83 22.22 -70.37
C LEU A 265 11.12 23.58 -70.45
N PHE A 266 9.91 23.65 -69.87
CA PHE A 266 9.09 24.86 -69.84
C PHE A 266 8.92 25.34 -68.40
N TRP A 267 9.20 26.62 -68.16
CA TRP A 267 9.19 27.22 -66.84
C TRP A 267 7.94 28.05 -66.57
N ASN A 268 7.39 27.96 -65.36
CA ASN A 268 6.39 28.90 -64.89
C ASN A 268 7.06 30.18 -64.38
N SER A 269 7.27 31.13 -65.29
CA SER A 269 7.90 32.42 -64.98
C SER A 269 7.17 33.22 -63.91
N LYS A 270 5.84 33.08 -63.80
CA LYS A 270 5.03 33.76 -62.77
C LYS A 270 5.33 33.18 -61.39
N PHE A 271 5.35 31.85 -61.26
CA PHE A 271 5.68 31.17 -60.01
C PHE A 271 7.09 31.50 -59.53
N LEU A 272 8.08 31.47 -60.44
CA LEU A 272 9.48 31.76 -60.11
C LEU A 272 9.64 33.20 -59.59
N LYS A 273 8.98 34.18 -60.25
CA LYS A 273 8.98 35.58 -59.82
C LYS A 273 8.28 35.76 -58.47
N SER A 274 7.13 35.13 -58.23
CA SER A 274 6.39 35.30 -56.98
C SER A 274 7.09 34.67 -55.78
N ASN A 275 7.80 33.56 -55.98
CA ASN A 275 8.48 32.83 -54.91
C ASN A 275 9.97 33.18 -54.80
N SER A 276 10.45 34.18 -55.56
CA SER A 276 11.87 34.59 -55.58
C SER A 276 12.84 33.44 -55.85
N VAL A 277 12.42 32.46 -56.65
CA VAL A 277 13.23 31.30 -57.03
C VAL A 277 14.05 31.66 -58.27
N VAL A 278 15.37 31.56 -58.19
CA VAL A 278 16.27 31.70 -59.33
C VAL A 278 16.62 30.30 -59.82
N PRO A 279 16.11 29.85 -60.97
CA PRO A 279 16.51 28.55 -61.51
C PRO A 279 17.98 28.61 -61.92
N ASP A 280 18.77 27.62 -61.52
CA ASP A 280 20.02 27.28 -62.21
C ASP A 280 19.69 26.23 -63.28
N PRO A 281 19.42 26.63 -64.53
CA PRO A 281 18.93 25.70 -65.55
C PRO A 281 19.93 24.60 -65.89
N THR A 282 21.23 24.83 -65.68
CA THR A 282 22.28 23.86 -66.03
C THR A 282 22.43 22.81 -64.94
N ASN A 283 22.46 23.24 -63.68
CA ASN A 283 22.48 22.32 -62.55
C ASN A 283 21.17 21.54 -62.46
N LEU A 284 20.03 22.21 -62.68
CA LEU A 284 18.73 21.55 -62.67
C LEU A 284 18.58 20.52 -63.80
N LYS A 285 18.99 20.85 -65.04
CA LYS A 285 19.00 19.89 -66.15
C LYS A 285 19.85 18.66 -65.80
N ASN A 286 21.07 18.87 -65.29
CA ASN A 286 21.97 17.78 -64.92
C ASN A 286 21.42 16.91 -63.77
N VAL A 287 20.79 17.51 -62.75
CA VAL A 287 20.27 16.74 -61.62
C VAL A 287 19.01 15.99 -61.99
N LEU A 288 18.11 16.63 -62.74
CA LEU A 288 16.98 15.97 -63.35
C LEU A 288 17.45 14.74 -64.16
N GLU A 289 18.35 14.92 -65.12
CA GLU A 289 18.91 13.80 -65.92
C GLU A 289 19.51 12.68 -65.05
N LYS A 290 20.19 13.02 -63.95
CA LYS A 290 20.78 12.04 -63.02
C LYS A 290 19.75 11.29 -62.16
N SER A 291 18.70 11.97 -61.73
CA SER A 291 17.61 11.37 -60.95
C SER A 291 16.66 10.54 -61.82
N PHE A 292 16.58 10.83 -63.12
CA PHE A 292 15.71 10.15 -64.08
C PHE A 292 16.27 8.86 -64.67
N SER A 293 17.56 8.56 -64.53
CA SER A 293 18.15 7.32 -65.07
C SER A 293 17.64 6.02 -64.40
N ARG A 294 16.67 6.12 -63.48
CA ARG A 294 16.09 5.00 -62.70
C ARG A 294 14.61 4.76 -63.00
N LEU A 295 14.01 5.51 -63.93
CA LEU A 295 12.58 5.43 -64.25
C LEU A 295 12.19 4.07 -64.82
N SER A 296 11.18 3.46 -64.21
CA SER A 296 10.72 2.08 -64.41
C SER A 296 9.61 1.93 -65.46
N GLY A 297 9.32 2.98 -66.23
CA GLY A 297 8.29 2.97 -67.27
C GLY A 297 6.85 2.99 -66.76
N THR A 298 6.63 3.40 -65.52
CA THR A 298 5.31 3.63 -64.89
C THR A 298 5.18 5.06 -64.37
N LEU A 299 4.03 5.43 -63.80
CA LEU A 299 3.87 6.68 -63.06
C LEU A 299 4.86 6.70 -61.88
N GLU A 300 5.77 7.68 -61.87
CA GLU A 300 6.72 7.87 -60.78
C GLU A 300 6.57 9.26 -60.17
N VAL A 301 6.79 9.33 -58.86
CA VAL A 301 6.75 10.57 -58.09
C VAL A 301 8.08 10.69 -57.38
N LEU A 302 8.76 11.82 -57.54
CA LEU A 302 10.10 12.05 -57.00
C LEU A 302 10.13 13.31 -56.14
N ASN A 303 10.90 13.26 -55.06
CA ASN A 303 11.32 14.45 -54.34
C ASN A 303 12.42 15.16 -55.14
N VAL A 304 12.19 16.43 -55.46
CA VAL A 304 13.18 17.32 -56.11
C VAL A 304 13.49 18.53 -55.23
N SER A 305 13.20 18.47 -53.93
CA SER A 305 13.28 19.61 -53.03
C SER A 305 14.72 20.10 -52.81
N THR A 306 15.67 19.17 -52.72
CA THR A 306 17.10 19.47 -52.53
C THR A 306 17.64 20.29 -53.70
N GLU A 307 17.20 19.96 -54.90
CA GLU A 307 17.61 20.52 -56.18
C GLU A 307 17.06 21.93 -56.40
N PHE A 308 15.82 22.13 -55.99
CA PHE A 308 15.12 23.40 -56.12
C PHE A 308 15.40 24.34 -54.93
N GLY A 309 15.90 23.83 -53.81
CA GLY A 309 16.13 24.60 -52.59
C GLY A 309 14.84 24.96 -51.83
N PHE A 310 13.70 24.40 -52.25
CA PHE A 310 12.40 24.52 -51.60
C PHE A 310 11.60 23.23 -51.80
N PRO A 311 10.57 22.95 -50.98
CA PRO A 311 9.77 21.74 -51.09
C PRO A 311 9.09 21.60 -52.46
N ALA A 312 9.53 20.62 -53.25
CA ALA A 312 9.08 20.40 -54.62
C ALA A 312 8.99 18.90 -54.95
N VAL A 313 7.95 18.55 -55.70
CA VAL A 313 7.68 17.16 -56.13
C VAL A 313 7.54 17.13 -57.65
N ALA A 314 8.14 16.12 -58.28
CA ALA A 314 8.01 15.85 -59.70
C ALA A 314 7.14 14.61 -59.92
N VAL A 315 6.10 14.72 -60.76
CA VAL A 315 5.29 13.59 -61.22
C VAL A 315 5.64 13.32 -62.67
N LEU A 316 5.96 12.07 -62.98
CA LEU A 316 6.51 11.63 -64.26
C LEU A 316 5.66 10.53 -64.82
N LEU A 317 5.37 10.63 -66.12
CA LEU A 317 4.51 9.72 -66.82
C LEU A 317 5.11 9.38 -68.18
N PRO A 318 5.21 8.09 -68.54
CA PRO A 318 5.51 7.70 -69.91
C PRO A 318 4.33 8.07 -70.83
N VAL A 319 4.61 8.85 -71.88
CA VAL A 319 3.66 9.26 -72.91
C VAL A 319 4.20 8.79 -74.27
N GLY A 320 3.78 7.60 -74.69
CA GLY A 320 4.32 6.96 -75.89
C GLY A 320 5.77 6.50 -75.67
N VAL A 321 6.71 7.05 -76.44
CA VAL A 321 8.15 6.73 -76.36
C VAL A 321 8.91 7.75 -75.49
N GLU A 322 8.24 8.84 -75.13
CA GLU A 322 8.80 9.93 -74.32
C GLU A 322 8.31 9.82 -72.87
N ILE A 323 9.03 10.45 -71.95
CA ILE A 323 8.57 10.62 -70.58
C ILE A 323 8.26 12.10 -70.40
N SER A 324 7.07 12.42 -69.91
CA SER A 324 6.67 13.79 -69.63
C SER A 324 6.43 13.94 -68.13
N GLY A 325 6.74 15.12 -67.59
CA GLY A 325 6.67 15.37 -66.17
C GLY A 325 6.21 16.77 -65.84
N LEU A 326 5.54 16.89 -64.70
CA LEU A 326 5.17 18.15 -64.09
C LEU A 326 5.84 18.26 -62.72
N VAL A 327 6.57 19.35 -62.51
CA VAL A 327 7.11 19.73 -61.20
C VAL A 327 6.18 20.75 -60.58
N PHE A 328 5.81 20.56 -59.32
CA PHE A 328 4.95 21.47 -58.57
C PHE A 328 5.44 21.60 -57.13
N SER A 329 4.97 22.65 -56.44
CA SER A 329 5.28 22.88 -55.03
C SER A 329 4.72 21.75 -54.16
N ALA A 330 5.52 21.22 -53.24
CA ALA A 330 5.07 20.17 -52.31
C ALA A 330 3.94 20.66 -51.38
N SER A 331 3.77 21.98 -51.23
CA SER A 331 2.64 22.57 -50.50
C SER A 331 1.27 22.23 -51.11
N GLU A 332 1.19 21.97 -52.41
CA GLU A 332 -0.04 21.50 -53.06
C GLU A 332 -0.26 20.00 -52.81
N PHE A 333 0.83 19.24 -52.81
CA PHE A 333 0.87 17.80 -52.56
C PHE A 333 0.44 17.45 -51.13
N LEU A 334 0.83 18.28 -50.16
CA LEU A 334 0.46 18.14 -48.75
C LEU A 334 -0.65 19.10 -48.32
N GLY A 335 -1.13 19.97 -49.21
CA GLY A 335 -2.07 21.03 -48.87
C GLY A 335 -3.36 20.51 -48.27
N SER A 336 -3.79 19.33 -48.70
CA SER A 336 -4.98 18.68 -48.17
C SER A 336 -4.78 18.19 -46.73
N PHE A 337 -3.63 17.58 -46.42
CA PHE A 337 -3.22 17.29 -45.04
C PHE A 337 -3.14 18.55 -44.18
N LEU A 338 -2.48 19.59 -44.67
CA LEU A 338 -2.32 20.87 -43.97
C LEU A 338 -3.68 21.54 -43.70
N SER A 339 -4.67 21.33 -44.56
CA SER A 339 -6.03 21.85 -44.37
C SER A 339 -6.90 21.04 -43.40
N VAL A 340 -6.65 19.73 -43.28
CA VAL A 340 -7.45 18.81 -42.46
C VAL A 340 -6.86 18.69 -41.04
N ARG A 341 -5.55 18.92 -40.86
CA ARG A 341 -4.93 18.88 -39.54
C ARG A 341 -5.46 20.04 -38.68
N GLN A 342 -5.97 19.72 -37.49
CA GLN A 342 -6.42 20.75 -36.55
C GLN A 342 -5.26 21.43 -35.81
N THR A 343 -4.11 20.77 -35.77
CA THR A 343 -2.91 21.24 -35.06
C THR A 343 -1.67 20.91 -35.89
N ASP A 344 -0.61 21.68 -35.69
CA ASP A 344 0.68 21.47 -36.36
C ASP A 344 1.54 20.38 -35.68
N PHE A 345 1.02 19.70 -34.65
CA PHE A 345 1.72 18.63 -33.93
C PHE A 345 1.85 17.35 -34.75
N PHE A 346 0.89 17.12 -35.67
CA PHE A 346 0.92 15.98 -36.57
C PHE A 346 1.89 16.25 -37.71
N GLN A 347 2.80 15.31 -37.93
CA GLN A 347 3.71 15.33 -39.06
C GLN A 347 3.29 14.31 -40.09
N MET A 348 3.23 14.75 -41.33
CA MET A 348 3.03 13.89 -42.49
C MET A 348 4.33 13.69 -43.27
N ILE A 349 4.54 12.45 -43.66
CA ILE A 349 5.65 11.97 -44.46
C ILE A 349 5.06 11.17 -45.60
N VAL A 350 5.48 11.45 -46.83
CA VAL A 350 5.14 10.64 -48.00
C VAL A 350 6.42 10.00 -48.49
N VAL A 351 6.38 8.70 -48.73
CA VAL A 351 7.50 7.91 -49.24
C VAL A 351 7.08 7.12 -50.48
N ASP A 352 8.06 6.69 -51.28
CA ASP A 352 7.81 5.76 -52.38
C ASP A 352 7.76 4.30 -51.91
N SER A 353 7.57 3.38 -52.87
CA SER A 353 7.56 1.92 -52.64
C SER A 353 8.89 1.34 -52.17
N SER A 354 9.97 2.12 -52.18
CA SER A 354 11.28 1.76 -51.67
C SER A 354 11.60 2.42 -50.32
N GLY A 355 10.70 3.26 -49.79
CA GLY A 355 10.89 4.02 -48.55
C GLY A 355 11.70 5.30 -48.68
N ASN A 356 11.97 5.80 -49.91
CA ASN A 356 12.61 7.09 -50.10
C ASN A 356 11.60 8.22 -49.86
N LEU A 357 12.06 9.34 -49.30
CA LEU A 357 11.22 10.51 -49.04
C LEU A 357 10.74 11.17 -50.33
N ILE A 358 9.43 11.38 -50.44
CA ILE A 358 8.75 12.14 -51.52
C ILE A 358 8.36 13.53 -51.06
N ALA A 359 7.72 13.63 -49.89
CA ALA A 359 7.29 14.91 -49.32
C ALA A 359 7.27 14.83 -47.79
N HIS A 360 7.48 15.97 -47.14
CA HIS A 360 7.38 16.10 -45.69
C HIS A 360 6.63 17.37 -45.31
N SER A 361 5.78 17.31 -44.29
CA SER A 361 5.04 18.46 -43.74
C SER A 361 5.91 19.53 -43.05
N ASN A 362 7.22 19.29 -42.98
CA ASN A 362 8.24 20.21 -42.46
C ASN A 362 9.21 20.44 -43.61
N ASP A 363 9.21 21.68 -44.12
CA ASP A 363 9.97 22.07 -45.30
C ASP A 363 11.48 21.79 -45.16
N LYS A 364 12.02 21.92 -43.94
CA LYS A 364 13.45 21.65 -43.68
C LYS A 364 13.79 20.18 -43.87
N GLU A 365 12.91 19.29 -43.42
CA GLU A 365 13.08 17.84 -43.62
C GLU A 365 12.93 17.48 -45.10
N ALA A 366 11.96 18.08 -45.80
CA ALA A 366 11.73 17.85 -47.22
C ALA A 366 12.97 18.19 -48.08
N VAL A 367 13.62 19.34 -47.79
CA VAL A 367 14.82 19.83 -48.49
C VAL A 367 16.09 19.10 -48.06
N SER A 368 16.13 18.51 -46.86
CA SER A 368 17.32 17.81 -46.35
C SER A 368 17.67 16.53 -47.12
N GLY A 369 16.70 15.93 -47.83
CA GLY A 369 16.87 14.65 -48.50
C GLY A 369 17.14 13.48 -47.55
N LYS A 370 16.75 13.60 -46.27
CA LYS A 370 16.94 12.57 -45.24
C LYS A 370 16.31 11.25 -45.67
N ASP A 371 17.01 10.15 -45.38
CA ASP A 371 16.54 8.80 -45.67
C ASP A 371 15.61 8.29 -44.56
N TYR A 372 14.36 7.99 -44.92
CA TYR A 372 13.34 7.47 -44.01
C TYR A 372 13.19 5.94 -44.08
N LYS A 373 14.05 5.21 -44.80
CA LYS A 373 13.98 3.73 -44.85
C LYS A 373 14.13 3.06 -43.50
N LYS A 374 14.87 3.68 -42.58
CA LYS A 374 15.05 3.21 -41.20
C LYS A 374 13.92 3.63 -40.26
N HIS A 375 12.93 4.38 -40.76
CA HIS A 375 11.78 4.78 -39.97
C HIS A 375 10.89 3.55 -39.70
N PRO A 376 10.55 3.23 -38.43
CA PRO A 376 9.84 1.99 -38.11
C PRO A 376 8.49 1.81 -38.81
N LEU A 377 7.73 2.90 -39.04
CA LEU A 377 6.50 2.82 -39.85
C LEU A 377 6.75 2.54 -41.32
N VAL A 378 7.85 3.04 -41.88
CA VAL A 378 8.19 2.78 -43.30
C VAL A 378 8.60 1.32 -43.44
N GLU A 379 9.44 0.81 -42.54
CA GLU A 379 9.81 -0.61 -42.53
C GLU A 379 8.61 -1.55 -42.33
N ASN A 380 7.69 -1.18 -41.43
CA ASN A 380 6.46 -1.95 -41.22
C ASN A 380 5.56 -1.91 -42.46
N MET A 381 5.33 -0.73 -43.04
CA MET A 381 4.55 -0.57 -44.27
C MET A 381 5.10 -1.41 -45.43
N LEU A 382 6.42 -1.42 -45.63
CA LEU A 382 7.06 -2.18 -46.72
C LEU A 382 6.99 -3.70 -46.52
N ARG A 383 6.83 -4.18 -45.28
CA ARG A 383 6.75 -5.61 -44.95
C ARG A 383 5.32 -6.12 -44.77
N SER A 384 4.40 -5.24 -44.40
CA SER A 384 3.04 -5.62 -44.04
C SER A 384 2.25 -6.07 -45.27
N PRO A 385 1.45 -7.14 -45.19
CA PRO A 385 0.52 -7.52 -46.25
C PRO A 385 -0.69 -6.58 -46.32
N SER A 386 -0.89 -5.73 -45.32
CA SER A 386 -1.99 -4.75 -45.27
C SER A 386 -1.53 -3.40 -45.78
N ASP A 387 -2.40 -2.76 -46.56
CA ASP A 387 -2.21 -1.40 -47.08
C ASP A 387 -2.21 -0.33 -45.99
N ASN A 388 -2.52 -0.67 -44.74
CA ASN A 388 -2.54 0.26 -43.64
C ASN A 388 -2.07 -0.38 -42.33
N GLY A 389 -1.73 0.47 -41.37
CA GLY A 389 -1.31 0.04 -40.04
C GLY A 389 -1.10 1.20 -39.10
N SER A 390 -1.05 0.89 -37.80
CA SER A 390 -0.78 1.86 -36.73
C SER A 390 0.06 1.19 -35.66
N GLN A 391 1.01 1.93 -35.10
CA GLN A 391 1.83 1.44 -33.98
C GLN A 391 2.42 2.59 -33.18
N ARG A 392 2.77 2.27 -31.93
CA ARG A 392 3.66 3.08 -31.09
C ARG A 392 5.08 2.52 -31.20
N PHE A 393 6.07 3.38 -31.37
CA PHE A 393 7.47 3.00 -31.57
C PHE A 393 8.40 4.10 -31.07
N ASP A 394 9.66 3.75 -30.84
CA ASP A 394 10.70 4.73 -30.53
C ASP A 394 11.40 5.17 -31.83
N PHE A 395 11.56 6.47 -32.00
CA PHE A 395 12.27 7.06 -33.12
C PHE A 395 13.08 8.28 -32.64
N GLU A 396 14.39 8.26 -32.91
CA GLU A 396 15.31 9.34 -32.49
C GLU A 396 15.27 9.65 -30.98
N GLY A 397 15.09 8.61 -30.15
CA GLY A 397 15.04 8.73 -28.70
C GLY A 397 13.71 9.27 -28.14
N ARG A 398 12.69 9.42 -28.98
CA ARG A 398 11.33 9.82 -28.58
C ARG A 398 10.33 8.71 -28.88
N GLU A 399 9.37 8.52 -27.98
CA GLU A 399 8.22 7.65 -28.22
C GLU A 399 7.25 8.39 -29.17
N VAL A 400 6.86 7.73 -30.26
CA VAL A 400 6.03 8.28 -31.33
C VAL A 400 4.84 7.37 -31.58
N LEU A 401 3.68 7.99 -31.81
CA LEU A 401 2.47 7.33 -32.28
C LEU A 401 2.33 7.63 -33.76
N GLY A 402 2.16 6.62 -34.59
CA GLY A 402 1.85 6.89 -35.98
C GLY A 402 1.21 5.76 -36.72
N SER A 403 0.76 6.11 -37.91
CA SER A 403 -0.04 5.28 -38.78
C SER A 403 0.40 5.48 -40.22
N TYR A 404 0.17 4.47 -41.05
CA TYR A 404 0.44 4.55 -42.47
C TYR A 404 -0.75 4.10 -43.31
N GLN A 405 -0.83 4.60 -44.54
CA GLN A 405 -1.68 4.14 -45.61
C GLN A 405 -0.86 4.09 -46.90
N GLN A 406 -0.79 2.93 -47.53
CA GLN A 406 -0.22 2.70 -48.85
C GLN A 406 -1.26 3.01 -49.93
N LEU A 407 -0.78 3.57 -51.04
CA LEU A 407 -1.56 3.92 -52.21
C LEU A 407 -1.15 3.05 -53.38
N GLU A 408 -2.14 2.61 -54.15
CA GLU A 408 -1.92 1.93 -55.43
C GLU A 408 -1.38 2.90 -56.48
N VAL A 409 -1.90 4.13 -56.52
CA VAL A 409 -1.49 5.15 -57.49
C VAL A 409 -0.13 5.70 -57.12
N GLY A 410 0.86 5.46 -57.98
CA GLY A 410 2.25 5.93 -57.78
C GLY A 410 3.03 5.14 -56.72
N GLY A 411 2.45 4.05 -56.17
CA GLY A 411 3.12 3.19 -55.18
C GLY A 411 3.54 3.92 -53.90
N LEU A 412 2.82 4.96 -53.51
CA LEU A 412 3.21 5.85 -52.41
C LEU A 412 2.76 5.31 -51.05
N GLY A 413 3.56 5.58 -50.03
CA GLY A 413 3.22 5.40 -48.63
C GLY A 413 3.00 6.73 -47.94
N ILE A 414 1.85 6.91 -47.30
CA ILE A 414 1.55 8.09 -46.48
C ILE A 414 1.66 7.69 -45.03
N ILE A 415 2.49 8.41 -44.28
CA ILE A 415 2.72 8.21 -42.86
C ILE A 415 2.29 9.47 -42.11
N SER A 416 1.48 9.29 -41.06
CA SER A 416 1.12 10.33 -40.09
C SER A 416 1.72 9.99 -38.74
N THR A 417 2.40 10.93 -38.09
CA THR A 417 3.05 10.73 -36.79
C THR A 417 2.75 11.87 -35.81
N LEU A 418 2.76 11.54 -34.52
CA LEU A 418 2.63 12.47 -33.40
C LEU A 418 3.53 12.01 -32.24
N ASP A 419 4.30 12.94 -31.66
CA ASP A 419 5.13 12.66 -30.49
C ASP A 419 4.26 12.28 -29.28
N ALA A 420 4.63 11.21 -28.57
CA ALA A 420 3.85 10.66 -27.46
C ALA A 420 3.73 11.63 -26.27
N ASP A 421 4.74 12.46 -26.02
CA ASP A 421 4.71 13.47 -24.95
C ASP A 421 3.63 14.52 -25.19
N ILE A 422 3.44 14.91 -26.46
CA ILE A 422 2.38 15.83 -26.89
C ILE A 422 1.03 15.11 -26.82
N ALA A 423 0.96 13.90 -27.40
CA ALA A 423 -0.23 13.06 -27.41
C ALA A 423 -0.83 12.82 -26.01
N PHE A 424 0.03 12.60 -25.01
CA PHE A 424 -0.39 12.27 -23.65
C PHE A 424 -0.27 13.45 -22.66
N GLU A 425 -0.02 14.67 -23.14
CA GLU A 425 0.12 15.85 -22.27
C GLU A 425 -1.11 16.05 -21.38
N ALA A 426 -2.31 15.92 -21.97
CA ALA A 426 -3.58 16.02 -21.24
C ALA A 426 -3.70 14.96 -20.13
N VAL A 427 -3.28 13.72 -20.40
CA VAL A 427 -3.27 12.62 -19.42
C VAL A 427 -2.34 12.97 -18.25
N TYR A 428 -1.14 13.48 -18.55
CA TYR A 428 -0.20 13.90 -17.51
C TYR A 428 -0.68 15.11 -16.71
N LYS A 429 -1.39 16.05 -17.34
CA LYS A 429 -2.03 17.18 -16.66
C LYS A 429 -3.10 16.71 -15.68
N ILE A 430 -3.98 15.80 -16.10
CA ILE A 430 -5.02 15.20 -15.24
C ILE A 430 -4.37 14.44 -14.08
N ARG A 431 -3.32 13.66 -14.33
CA ARG A 431 -2.57 12.96 -13.27
C ARG A 431 -2.01 13.92 -12.22
N ARG A 432 -1.37 15.02 -12.64
CA ARG A 432 -0.85 16.05 -11.71
C ARG A 432 -1.98 16.71 -10.91
N GLN A 433 -3.11 17.02 -11.56
CA GLN A 433 -4.26 17.59 -10.88
C GLN A 433 -4.84 16.64 -9.82
N ASN A 434 -5.00 15.35 -10.16
CA ASN A 434 -5.48 14.35 -9.20
C ASN A 434 -4.52 14.14 -8.04
N PHE A 435 -3.21 14.26 -8.26
CA PHE A 435 -2.22 14.24 -7.19
C PHE A 435 -2.41 15.41 -6.20
N TRP A 436 -2.65 16.62 -6.69
CA TRP A 436 -2.98 17.76 -5.83
C TRP A 436 -4.30 17.57 -5.08
N ILE A 437 -5.31 16.98 -5.71
CA ILE A 437 -6.57 16.62 -5.06
C ILE A 437 -6.32 15.63 -3.91
N MET A 438 -5.48 14.61 -4.12
CA MET A 438 -5.10 13.65 -3.08
C MET A 438 -4.44 14.34 -1.87
N ILE A 439 -3.51 15.27 -2.10
CA ILE A 439 -2.86 16.05 -1.03
C ILE A 439 -3.90 16.88 -0.26
N SER A 440 -4.82 17.54 -0.96
CA SER A 440 -5.90 18.30 -0.33
C SER A 440 -6.80 17.43 0.53
N VAL A 441 -7.19 16.25 0.04
CA VAL A 441 -8.01 15.29 0.80
C VAL A 441 -7.27 14.77 2.03
N LEU A 442 -5.98 14.45 1.92
CA LEU A 442 -5.15 14.05 3.07
C LEU A 442 -5.05 15.16 4.12
N SER A 443 -4.93 16.42 3.68
CA SER A 443 -4.86 17.58 4.58
C SER A 443 -6.17 17.76 5.36
N VAL A 444 -7.31 17.64 4.69
CA VAL A 444 -8.64 17.68 5.34
C VAL A 444 -8.81 16.50 6.29
N ALA A 445 -8.42 15.29 5.89
CA ALA A 445 -8.49 14.11 6.75
C ALA A 445 -7.65 14.27 8.02
N PHE A 446 -6.43 14.81 7.90
CA PHE A 446 -5.58 15.14 9.04
C PHE A 446 -6.28 16.13 9.99
N PHE A 447 -6.86 17.20 9.45
CA PHE A 447 -7.60 18.18 10.25
C PHE A 447 -8.79 17.57 10.99
N VAL A 448 -9.57 16.71 10.32
CA VAL A 448 -10.69 15.98 10.94
C VAL A 448 -10.19 15.10 12.08
N VAL A 449 -9.17 14.27 11.84
CA VAL A 449 -8.61 13.39 12.90
C VAL A 449 -8.06 14.20 14.07
N PHE A 450 -7.46 15.36 13.81
CA PHE A 450 -6.99 16.28 14.85
C PHE A 450 -8.15 16.81 15.72
N VAL A 451 -9.26 17.22 15.10
CA VAL A 451 -10.45 17.65 15.85
C VAL A 451 -11.04 16.51 16.67
N PHE A 452 -11.25 15.33 16.07
CA PHE A 452 -11.73 14.13 16.76
C PHE A 452 -10.85 13.70 17.94
N SER A 453 -9.54 13.85 17.77
CA SER A 453 -8.60 13.61 18.84
C SER A 453 -8.85 14.53 20.04
N ARG A 454 -9.19 15.80 19.81
CA ARG A 454 -9.40 16.78 20.88
C ARG A 454 -10.75 16.62 21.55
N THR A 455 -11.80 16.30 20.78
CA THR A 455 -13.18 16.19 21.28
C THR A 455 -13.47 14.83 21.92
N LEU A 456 -12.91 13.73 21.41
CA LEU A 456 -13.22 12.38 21.92
C LEU A 456 -12.02 11.71 22.59
N THR A 457 -10.86 11.67 21.92
CA THR A 457 -9.74 10.86 22.42
C THR A 457 -9.15 11.41 23.73
N ILE A 458 -8.98 12.72 23.87
CA ILE A 458 -8.43 13.32 25.10
C ILE A 458 -9.34 13.08 26.31
N PRO A 459 -10.64 13.44 26.30
CA PRO A 459 -11.48 13.27 27.47
C PRO A 459 -11.63 11.81 27.90
N ILE A 460 -11.65 10.87 26.94
CA ILE A 460 -11.69 9.43 27.24
C ILE A 460 -10.41 8.97 27.97
N ILE A 461 -9.23 9.44 27.53
CA ILE A 461 -7.95 9.11 28.20
C ILE A 461 -7.90 9.73 29.61
N GLN A 462 -8.44 10.95 29.78
CA GLN A 462 -8.53 11.60 31.09
C GLN A 462 -9.46 10.83 32.03
N LEU A 463 -10.64 10.40 31.54
CA LEU A 463 -11.56 9.55 32.28
C LEU A 463 -10.92 8.22 32.68
N LEU A 464 -10.23 7.54 31.75
CA LEU A 464 -9.52 6.30 32.07
C LEU A 464 -8.47 6.49 33.18
N SER A 465 -7.74 7.60 33.13
CA SER A 465 -6.74 7.94 34.15
C SER A 465 -7.37 8.27 35.50
N ALA A 466 -8.51 8.95 35.48
CA ALA A 466 -9.32 9.25 36.67
C ALA A 466 -9.89 7.99 37.32
N THR A 467 -10.47 7.09 36.53
CA THR A 467 -11.01 5.80 37.02
C THR A 467 -9.96 5.00 37.76
N LYS A 468 -8.72 4.93 37.23
CA LYS A 468 -7.61 4.25 37.92
C LYS A 468 -7.23 4.86 39.26
N LYS A 469 -7.35 6.19 39.42
CA LYS A 469 -7.11 6.85 40.72
C LYS A 469 -8.18 6.47 41.74
N VAL A 470 -9.45 6.48 41.33
CA VAL A 470 -10.58 6.07 42.18
C VAL A 470 -10.44 4.61 42.60
N GLU A 471 -10.02 3.74 41.69
CA GLU A 471 -9.76 2.32 41.97
C GLU A 471 -8.66 2.10 43.02
N GLN A 472 -7.68 3.00 43.09
CA GLN A 472 -6.60 2.99 44.08
C GLN A 472 -7.00 3.64 45.42
N GLY A 473 -8.29 3.95 45.62
CA GLY A 473 -8.79 4.62 46.82
C GLY A 473 -8.57 6.14 46.84
N ASN A 474 -8.08 6.72 45.74
CA ASN A 474 -7.97 8.18 45.60
C ASN A 474 -9.19 8.76 44.87
N TYR A 475 -10.17 9.19 45.65
CA TYR A 475 -11.43 9.76 45.14
C TYR A 475 -11.33 11.22 44.73
N ALA A 476 -10.21 11.91 45.05
CA ALA A 476 -9.98 13.31 44.69
C ALA A 476 -9.56 13.44 43.21
N VAL A 477 -10.54 13.35 42.32
CA VAL A 477 -10.33 13.44 40.88
C VAL A 477 -10.79 14.81 40.34
N ASP A 478 -9.86 15.57 39.78
CA ASP A 478 -10.14 16.81 39.04
C ASP A 478 -10.16 16.54 37.53
N ILE A 479 -11.33 16.16 37.03
CA ILE A 479 -11.64 16.16 35.59
C ILE A 479 -12.84 17.05 35.33
N ARG A 480 -12.90 17.68 34.16
CA ARG A 480 -13.99 18.58 33.76
C ARG A 480 -14.64 18.06 32.49
N ALA A 481 -15.97 18.13 32.42
CA ALA A 481 -16.68 17.88 31.17
C ALA A 481 -16.41 19.03 30.19
N THR A 482 -15.54 18.80 29.21
CA THR A 482 -15.15 19.80 28.20
C THR A 482 -16.02 19.76 26.94
N THR A 483 -16.82 18.70 26.76
CA THR A 483 -17.70 18.50 25.62
C THR A 483 -19.17 18.50 26.05
N HIS A 484 -20.07 18.85 25.13
CA HIS A 484 -21.52 18.90 25.35
C HIS A 484 -22.23 17.69 24.73
N ASP A 485 -21.49 16.61 24.46
CA ASP A 485 -21.95 15.37 23.84
C ASP A 485 -22.03 14.23 24.89
N GLU A 486 -22.20 12.99 24.43
CA GLU A 486 -22.28 11.80 25.28
C GLU A 486 -21.03 11.64 26.17
N VAL A 487 -19.86 12.08 25.70
CA VAL A 487 -18.62 12.05 26.49
C VAL A 487 -18.68 13.03 27.66
N GLY A 488 -19.30 14.20 27.46
CA GLY A 488 -19.57 15.17 28.53
C GLY A 488 -20.53 14.62 29.57
N VAL A 489 -21.63 13.99 29.14
CA VAL A 489 -22.61 13.35 30.02
C VAL A 489 -21.99 12.22 30.83
N LEU A 490 -21.15 11.40 30.20
CA LEU A 490 -20.40 10.33 30.87
C LEU A 490 -19.43 10.91 31.91
N THR A 491 -18.71 11.98 31.56
CA THR A 491 -17.77 12.66 32.47
C THR A 491 -18.48 13.16 33.73
N ASN A 492 -19.62 13.82 33.57
CA ASN A 492 -20.41 14.31 34.70
C ASN A 492 -20.98 13.18 35.56
N SER A 493 -21.40 12.08 34.95
CA SER A 493 -21.93 10.92 35.66
C SER A 493 -20.85 10.21 36.47
N PHE A 494 -19.64 10.06 35.91
CA PHE A 494 -18.48 9.55 36.62
C PHE A 494 -18.10 10.44 37.81
N LEU A 495 -18.08 11.76 37.65
CA LEU A 495 -17.77 12.69 38.74
C LEU A 495 -18.76 12.57 39.91
N ARG A 496 -20.06 12.41 39.63
CA ARG A 496 -21.08 12.18 40.68
C ARG A 496 -20.83 10.89 41.45
N MET A 497 -20.47 9.81 40.75
CA MET A 497 -20.12 8.54 41.37
C MET A 497 -18.87 8.65 42.26
N ALA A 498 -17.80 9.28 41.78
CA ALA A 498 -16.56 9.44 42.53
C ALA A 498 -16.76 10.23 43.84
N ARG A 499 -17.53 11.33 43.80
CA ARG A 499 -17.89 12.10 45.00
C ARG A 499 -18.71 11.29 46.00
N GLY A 500 -19.70 10.53 45.51
CA GLY A 500 -20.51 9.67 46.37
C GLY A 500 -19.71 8.57 47.08
N LEU A 501 -18.65 8.05 46.44
CA LEU A 501 -17.72 7.11 47.08
C LEU A 501 -16.85 7.80 48.14
N GLU A 502 -16.33 9.00 47.84
CA GLU A 502 -15.54 9.80 48.78
C GLU A 502 -16.31 10.11 50.07
N GLU A 503 -17.58 10.52 49.94
CA GLU A 503 -18.45 10.84 51.08
C GLU A 503 -18.71 9.59 51.94
N ARG A 504 -18.97 8.43 51.31
CA ARG A 504 -19.19 7.16 52.03
C ARG A 504 -17.96 6.72 52.82
N GLU A 505 -16.76 6.82 52.23
CA GLU A 505 -15.51 6.49 52.92
C GLU A 505 -15.24 7.45 54.08
N LYS A 506 -15.47 8.77 53.91
CA LYS A 506 -15.35 9.74 55.01
C LYS A 506 -16.30 9.45 56.16
N LEU A 507 -17.55 9.11 55.87
CA LEU A 507 -18.55 8.75 56.88
C LEU A 507 -18.15 7.48 57.63
N LYS A 508 -17.62 6.47 56.92
CA LYS A 508 -17.13 5.23 57.53
C LYS A 508 -16.00 5.51 58.52
N ILE A 509 -14.99 6.28 58.11
CA ILE A 509 -13.87 6.67 58.97
C ILE A 509 -14.36 7.45 60.20
N HIS A 510 -15.32 8.37 60.03
CA HIS A 510 -15.87 9.13 61.15
C HIS A 510 -16.68 8.25 62.11
N SER A 511 -17.45 7.28 61.59
CA SER A 511 -18.22 6.33 62.40
C SER A 511 -17.38 5.30 63.16
N GLU A 512 -16.17 5.00 62.68
CA GLU A 512 -15.21 4.12 63.37
C GLU A 512 -14.35 4.89 64.41
N SER A 513 -14.40 6.22 64.40
CA SER A 513 -13.66 7.10 65.33
C SER A 513 -14.45 7.57 66.55
N LEU A 514 -15.75 7.29 66.58
CA LEU A 514 -16.68 7.48 67.71
C LEU A 514 -16.88 6.14 68.42
#